data_AF-M8BNU8-F1
#
_entry.id   AF-M8BNU8-F1
#
_cell.length_a   1.000
_cell.length_b   1.000
_cell.length_c   1.000
_cell.angle_alpha   90.00
_cell.angle_beta   90.00
_cell.angle_gamma   90.00
#
_symmetry.space_group_name_H-M   'P 1'
#
loop_
_entity.id
_entity.type
_entity.pdbx_description
1 polymer ?
#
loop_
_entity_poly.entity_id
_entity_poly.type
_entity_poly.pdbx_seq_one_letter_code
_entity_poly.pdbx_strand_id
1 'polypeptide(L)'
;MATTALSDPEALSGEGGTKQPLSLLERARDNLSFRSAWSELNGAMGDLGTYIPIVLSLALSRHLDLGTTLIFTGIYNAVTGLVYGVPMPVQPMKAIAATALSDPSFDIPEIMAAGILTAAFVLLLGVTRLMKLVYWLVPLPVVRGIQLAQGLNFAMAAVKYIRYEQDLGKGKSAVGKLRPWAGLDGLVLAIAALALGLVLGSSVLRVLASFPVGLLGVLLLFAGVELAIAARDMSSKAEAFVMLVCTAVSLVGSSAALGFLCGMVAHGLLLLRAWTVSSM
;
A
#
# COMPACT_ATOMS: atom_id res chain seq x y z
N MET A 1 -7.96 -21.33 44.91
CA MET A 1 -9.26 -20.76 45.30
C MET A 1 -9.48 -19.53 44.42
N ALA A 2 -10.39 -19.66 43.43
CA ALA A 2 -10.98 -18.66 42.49
C ALA A 2 -10.06 -17.54 41.94
N THR A 3 -9.64 -17.54 40.67
CA THR A 3 -10.42 -17.33 39.42
C THR A 3 -11.22 -16.02 39.43
N THR A 4 -10.62 -14.95 38.89
CA THR A 4 -11.34 -13.81 38.30
C THR A 4 -11.20 -13.91 36.79
N ALA A 5 -12.19 -14.55 36.18
CA ALA A 5 -12.41 -14.55 34.74
C ALA A 5 -12.76 -13.12 34.30
N LEU A 6 -11.85 -12.48 33.58
CA LEU A 6 -12.19 -11.35 32.72
C LEU A 6 -12.94 -11.95 31.54
N SER A 7 -14.22 -11.63 31.48
CA SER A 7 -15.18 -12.01 30.45
C SER A 7 -14.71 -11.56 29.07
N ASP A 8 -14.28 -12.53 28.25
CA ASP A 8 -14.22 -12.41 26.81
C ASP A 8 -15.64 -12.13 26.26
N PRO A 9 -15.89 -11.00 25.58
CA PRO A 9 -17.18 -10.74 24.96
C PRO A 9 -17.45 -11.60 23.70
N GLU A 10 -16.56 -12.52 23.33
CA GLU A 10 -16.74 -13.46 22.20
C GLU A 10 -17.37 -14.82 22.59
N ALA A 11 -17.62 -15.09 23.88
CA ALA A 11 -18.06 -16.42 24.35
C ALA A 11 -19.58 -16.62 24.49
N LEU A 12 -20.43 -15.64 24.13
CA LEU A 12 -21.90 -15.72 24.30
C LEU A 12 -22.73 -15.41 23.05
N SER A 13 -22.27 -15.86 21.87
CA SER A 13 -23.15 -15.90 20.69
C SER A 13 -23.08 -17.24 19.95
N GLY A 14 -23.23 -18.32 20.71
CA GLY A 14 -23.71 -19.59 20.20
C GLY A 14 -25.23 -19.62 20.21
N GLU A 15 -25.88 -18.86 19.32
CA GLU A 15 -27.27 -19.12 18.94
C GLU A 15 -27.37 -19.38 17.44
N GLY A 16 -27.92 -20.55 17.13
CA GLY A 16 -28.19 -21.02 15.80
C GLY A 16 -29.11 -20.06 15.06
N GLY A 17 -28.55 -19.38 14.06
CA GLY A 17 -29.30 -18.75 13.00
C GLY A 17 -28.70 -19.23 11.69
N THR A 18 -29.38 -20.14 11.02
CA THR A 18 -29.15 -20.50 9.62
C THR A 18 -29.34 -19.23 8.79
N LYS A 19 -28.30 -18.39 8.69
CA LYS A 19 -28.32 -17.19 7.84
C LYS A 19 -28.41 -17.71 6.41
N GLN A 20 -29.63 -17.67 5.86
CA GLN A 20 -29.88 -17.91 4.44
C GLN A 20 -28.83 -17.14 3.62
N PRO A 21 -28.31 -17.70 2.52
CA PRO A 21 -27.36 -16.98 1.70
C PRO A 21 -28.10 -15.78 1.09
N LEU A 22 -27.95 -14.60 1.72
CA LEU A 22 -28.41 -13.34 1.18
C LEU A 22 -27.99 -13.28 -0.29
N SER A 23 -28.94 -12.99 -1.16
CA SER A 23 -28.64 -12.82 -2.58
C SER A 23 -27.57 -11.73 -2.72
N LEU A 24 -26.68 -11.85 -3.72
CA LEU A 24 -25.62 -10.85 -3.93
C LEU A 24 -26.19 -9.42 -4.04
N LEU A 25 -27.44 -9.29 -4.48
CA LEU A 25 -28.17 -8.03 -4.58
C LEU A 25 -28.57 -7.45 -3.22
N GLU A 26 -28.97 -8.28 -2.26
CA GLU A 26 -29.27 -7.80 -0.89
C GLU A 26 -27.99 -7.38 -0.17
N ARG A 27 -26.91 -8.15 -0.31
CA ARG A 27 -25.58 -7.76 0.20
C ARG A 27 -25.09 -6.45 -0.42
N ALA A 28 -25.22 -6.30 -1.73
CA ALA A 28 -24.88 -5.07 -2.43
C ALA A 28 -25.70 -3.88 -1.92
N ARG A 29 -27.02 -4.08 -1.69
CA ARG A 29 -27.91 -3.04 -1.16
C ARG A 29 -27.52 -2.63 0.26
N ASP A 30 -27.18 -3.58 1.12
CA ASP A 30 -26.74 -3.32 2.49
C ASP A 30 -25.38 -2.63 2.51
N ASN A 31 -24.43 -3.06 1.66
CA ASN A 31 -23.11 -2.43 1.51
C ASN A 31 -23.19 -0.99 0.97
N LEU A 32 -24.24 -0.66 0.20
CA LEU A 32 -24.52 0.70 -0.27
C LEU A 32 -25.25 1.57 0.77
N SER A 33 -25.68 0.99 1.90
CA SER A 33 -26.34 1.75 2.97
C SER A 33 -25.31 2.49 3.84
N PHE A 34 -24.79 3.61 3.32
CA PHE A 34 -23.77 4.39 4.02
C PHE A 34 -24.34 5.03 5.29
N ARG A 35 -23.86 4.61 6.48
CA ARG A 35 -24.22 5.23 7.77
C ARG A 35 -23.78 6.69 7.89
N SER A 36 -22.67 7.08 7.26
CA SER A 36 -22.18 8.47 7.19
C SER A 36 -21.31 8.69 5.96
N ALA A 37 -21.82 9.42 4.96
CA ALA A 37 -21.11 9.73 3.72
C ALA A 37 -19.78 10.49 3.95
N TRP A 38 -19.69 11.28 5.02
CA TRP A 38 -18.46 12.01 5.37
C TRP A 38 -17.33 11.11 5.87
N SER A 39 -17.66 10.04 6.60
CA SER A 39 -16.66 9.08 7.06
C SER A 39 -16.10 8.26 5.90
N GLU A 40 -16.98 7.83 5.00
CA GLU A 40 -16.62 7.08 3.80
C GLU A 40 -15.78 7.94 2.84
N LEU A 41 -16.15 9.22 2.65
CA LEU A 41 -15.39 10.15 1.82
C LEU A 41 -13.99 10.39 2.39
N ASN A 42 -13.87 10.58 3.70
CA ASN A 42 -12.57 10.75 4.36
C ASN A 42 -11.70 9.49 4.25
N GLY A 43 -12.29 8.30 4.39
CA GLY A 43 -11.59 7.03 4.18
C GLY A 43 -11.10 6.86 2.75
N ALA A 44 -11.95 7.15 1.76
CA ALA A 44 -11.60 7.11 0.35
C ALA A 44 -10.51 8.13 -0.01
N MET A 45 -10.56 9.35 0.56
CA MET A 45 -9.51 10.36 0.40
C MET A 45 -8.17 9.90 0.96
N GLY A 46 -8.16 9.15 2.07
CA GLY A 46 -6.95 8.56 2.64
C GLY A 46 -6.28 7.54 1.72
N ASP A 47 -7.06 6.61 1.15
CA ASP A 47 -6.54 5.61 0.20
C ASP A 47 -5.97 6.28 -1.08
N LEU A 48 -6.72 7.24 -1.63
CA LEU A 48 -6.29 8.04 -2.79
C LEU A 48 -5.00 8.83 -2.51
N GLY A 49 -4.84 9.33 -1.28
CA GLY A 49 -3.65 10.06 -0.84
C GLY A 49 -2.35 9.29 -1.02
N THR A 50 -2.40 7.95 -1.00
CA THR A 50 -1.22 7.11 -1.29
C THR A 50 -1.21 6.52 -2.68
N TYR A 51 -2.38 6.22 -3.23
CA TYR A 51 -2.50 5.64 -4.56
C TYR A 51 -1.98 6.61 -5.64
N ILE A 52 -2.38 7.88 -5.59
CA ILE A 52 -2.04 8.89 -6.60
C ILE A 52 -0.52 9.09 -6.72
N PRO A 53 0.23 9.34 -5.63
CA PRO A 53 1.70 9.40 -5.66
C PRO A 53 2.34 8.21 -6.38
N ILE A 54 1.95 7.00 -5.99
CA ILE A 54 2.60 5.76 -6.41
C ILE A 54 2.37 5.51 -7.90
N VAL A 55 1.10 5.58 -8.33
CA VAL A 55 0.72 5.33 -9.71
C VAL A 55 1.25 6.42 -10.64
N LEU A 56 1.32 7.67 -10.18
CA LEU A 56 1.93 8.76 -10.94
C LEU A 56 3.45 8.55 -11.11
N SER A 57 4.15 8.18 -10.03
CA SER A 57 5.58 7.86 -10.10
C SER A 57 5.86 6.70 -11.05
N LEU A 58 5.02 5.66 -11.06
CA LEU A 58 5.16 4.54 -12.00
C LEU A 58 4.86 4.96 -13.45
N ALA A 59 3.80 5.73 -13.69
CA ALA A 59 3.44 6.21 -15.02
C ALA A 59 4.56 7.04 -15.67
N LEU A 60 5.22 7.91 -14.88
CA LEU A 60 6.27 8.79 -15.38
C LEU A 60 7.63 8.10 -15.53
N SER A 61 7.88 7.03 -14.78
CA SER A 61 9.19 6.37 -14.74
C SER A 61 9.28 5.11 -15.59
N ARG A 62 8.15 4.42 -15.74
CA ARG A 62 8.02 3.14 -16.45
C ARG A 62 7.09 3.22 -17.65
N HIS A 63 6.68 4.42 -18.06
CA HIS A 63 5.74 4.66 -19.17
C HIS A 63 4.44 3.85 -19.06
N LEU A 64 3.99 3.60 -17.83
CA LEU A 64 2.78 2.84 -17.55
C LEU A 64 1.55 3.65 -17.97
N ASP A 65 0.62 3.01 -18.68
CA ASP A 65 -0.60 3.66 -19.14
C ASP A 65 -1.51 3.97 -17.94
N LEU A 66 -1.52 5.25 -17.59
CA LEU A 66 -2.21 5.72 -16.41
C LEU A 66 -3.73 5.64 -16.55
N GLY A 67 -4.26 5.93 -17.74
CA GLY A 67 -5.70 5.90 -18.00
C GLY A 67 -6.27 4.50 -17.79
N THR A 68 -5.62 3.49 -18.38
CA THR A 68 -5.97 2.08 -18.23
C THR A 68 -5.89 1.67 -16.77
N THR A 69 -4.81 2.04 -16.08
CA THR A 69 -4.59 1.67 -14.67
C THR A 69 -5.65 2.27 -13.74
N LEU A 70 -6.01 3.54 -13.91
CA LEU A 70 -7.06 4.21 -13.12
C LEU A 70 -8.44 3.62 -13.38
N ILE A 71 -8.78 3.35 -14.65
CA ILE A 71 -10.09 2.78 -15.02
C ILE A 71 -10.23 1.39 -14.42
N PHE A 72 -9.25 0.51 -14.61
CA PHE A 72 -9.31 -0.86 -14.09
C PHE A 72 -9.27 -0.89 -12.56
N THR A 73 -8.45 -0.05 -11.93
CA THR A 73 -8.39 0.04 -10.46
C THR A 73 -9.70 0.61 -9.88
N GLY A 74 -10.27 1.63 -10.52
CA GLY A 74 -11.55 2.21 -10.11
C GLY A 74 -12.71 1.22 -10.20
N ILE A 75 -12.81 0.48 -11.32
CA ILE A 75 -13.81 -0.58 -11.47
C ILE A 75 -13.59 -1.68 -10.43
N TYR A 76 -12.36 -2.13 -10.23
CA TYR A 76 -12.04 -3.15 -9.24
C TYR A 76 -12.40 -2.72 -7.82
N ASN A 77 -12.08 -1.49 -7.42
CA ASN A 77 -12.42 -0.94 -6.11
C ASN A 77 -13.93 -0.75 -5.94
N ALA A 78 -14.66 -0.36 -7.00
CA ALA A 78 -16.11 -0.27 -6.97
C ALA A 78 -16.77 -1.65 -6.82
N VAL A 79 -16.31 -2.65 -7.59
CA VAL A 79 -16.83 -4.03 -7.52
C VAL A 79 -16.53 -4.65 -6.16
N THR A 80 -15.31 -4.51 -5.64
CA THR A 80 -14.94 -5.05 -4.33
C THR A 80 -15.67 -4.33 -3.20
N GLY A 81 -15.84 -3.01 -3.27
CA GLY A 81 -16.67 -2.26 -2.32
C GLY A 81 -18.13 -2.73 -2.33
N LEU A 82 -18.70 -2.99 -3.51
CA LEU A 82 -20.08 -3.48 -3.65
C LEU A 82 -20.25 -4.90 -3.10
N VAL A 83 -19.30 -5.80 -3.36
CA VAL A 83 -19.38 -7.21 -2.98
C VAL A 83 -19.02 -7.44 -1.51
N TYR A 84 -17.99 -6.75 -1.00
CA TYR A 84 -17.42 -7.01 0.32
C TYR A 84 -17.71 -5.92 1.36
N GLY A 85 -18.27 -4.77 0.97
CA GLY A 85 -18.65 -3.70 1.90
C GLY A 85 -17.47 -2.97 2.55
N VAL A 86 -16.25 -3.23 2.08
CA VAL A 86 -15.03 -2.56 2.56
C VAL A 86 -14.08 -2.30 1.39
N PRO A 87 -13.38 -1.15 1.35
CA PRO A 87 -12.27 -0.97 0.44
C PRO A 87 -11.18 -1.98 0.78
N MET A 88 -10.78 -2.80 -0.19
CA MET A 88 -9.74 -3.81 0.04
C MET A 88 -8.36 -3.13 0.04
N PRO A 89 -7.54 -3.27 1.10
CA PRO A 89 -6.21 -2.67 1.12
C PRO A 89 -5.30 -3.28 0.05
N VAL A 90 -4.82 -2.44 -0.86
CA VAL A 90 -3.91 -2.77 -1.98
C VAL A 90 -2.45 -2.99 -1.54
N GLN A 91 -2.20 -3.55 -0.35
CA GLN A 91 -0.85 -3.70 0.21
C GLN A 91 0.18 -4.38 -0.73
N PRO A 92 -0.19 -5.38 -1.56
CA PRO A 92 0.75 -5.92 -2.53
C PRO A 92 1.24 -4.88 -3.55
N MET A 93 0.37 -3.93 -3.91
CA MET A 93 0.65 -2.90 -4.91
C MET A 93 1.74 -1.94 -4.43
N LYS A 94 1.73 -1.54 -3.14
CA LYS A 94 2.75 -0.66 -2.56
C LYS A 94 4.14 -1.33 -2.64
N ALA A 95 4.21 -2.64 -2.39
CA ALA A 95 5.47 -3.38 -2.46
C ALA A 95 5.97 -3.56 -3.90
N ILE A 96 5.09 -3.99 -4.83
CA ILE A 96 5.45 -4.15 -6.25
C ILE A 96 5.88 -2.81 -6.86
N ALA A 97 5.18 -1.72 -6.53
CA ALA A 97 5.52 -0.40 -6.99
C ALA A 97 6.86 0.09 -6.42
N ALA A 98 7.14 -0.17 -5.14
CA ALA A 98 8.41 0.17 -4.52
C ALA A 98 9.58 -0.55 -5.20
N THR A 99 9.45 -1.87 -5.45
CA THR A 99 10.47 -2.64 -6.17
C THR A 99 10.65 -2.18 -7.61
N ALA A 100 9.56 -1.90 -8.31
CA ALA A 100 9.59 -1.39 -9.68
C ALA A 100 10.24 -0.01 -9.79
N LEU A 101 10.18 0.81 -8.73
CA LEU A 101 10.77 2.14 -8.73
C LEU A 101 12.23 2.14 -8.25
N SER A 102 12.61 1.18 -7.41
CA SER A 102 13.98 1.06 -6.90
C SER A 102 14.92 0.29 -7.82
N ASP A 103 14.42 -0.67 -8.61
CA ASP A 103 15.25 -1.52 -9.48
C ASP A 103 15.09 -1.12 -10.96
N PRO A 104 16.10 -0.54 -11.63
CA PRO A 104 16.05 -0.15 -13.04
C PRO A 104 15.67 -1.28 -14.01
N SER A 105 15.96 -2.54 -13.67
CA SER A 105 15.69 -3.70 -14.53
C SER A 105 14.24 -4.18 -14.51
N PHE A 106 13.45 -3.71 -13.55
CA PHE A 106 12.07 -4.13 -13.35
C PHE A 106 11.11 -3.25 -14.16
N ASP A 107 10.67 -3.73 -15.33
CA ASP A 107 9.85 -2.98 -16.29
C ASP A 107 8.40 -3.48 -16.32
N ILE A 108 7.58 -2.96 -17.24
CA ILE A 108 6.15 -3.29 -17.37
C ILE A 108 5.89 -4.82 -17.40
N PRO A 109 6.62 -5.65 -18.17
CA PRO A 109 6.39 -7.09 -18.19
C PRO A 109 6.59 -7.76 -16.83
N GLU A 110 7.62 -7.34 -16.07
CA GLU A 110 7.89 -7.83 -14.73
C GLU A 110 6.81 -7.38 -13.73
N ILE A 111 6.33 -6.14 -13.83
CA ILE A 111 5.21 -5.62 -13.02
C ILE A 111 3.94 -6.44 -13.29
N MET A 112 3.63 -6.72 -14.55
CA MET A 112 2.47 -7.53 -14.93
C MET A 112 2.61 -8.97 -14.43
N ALA A 113 3.78 -9.59 -14.57
CA ALA A 113 4.06 -10.93 -14.07
C ALA A 113 3.93 -10.99 -12.54
N ALA A 114 4.52 -10.03 -11.82
CA ALA A 114 4.39 -9.94 -10.37
C ALA A 114 2.93 -9.76 -9.94
N GLY A 115 2.16 -8.94 -10.64
CA GLY A 115 0.73 -8.75 -10.39
C GLY A 115 -0.09 -10.03 -10.59
N ILE A 116 0.08 -10.70 -11.73
CA ILE A 116 -0.65 -11.95 -12.06
C ILE A 116 -0.29 -13.07 -11.09
N LEU A 117 1.01 -13.26 -10.80
CA LEU A 117 1.47 -14.27 -9.85
C LEU A 117 0.95 -14.00 -8.44
N THR A 118 0.98 -12.73 -8.00
CA THR A 118 0.42 -12.35 -6.69
C THR A 118 -1.09 -12.61 -6.63
N ALA A 119 -1.83 -12.24 -7.67
CA ALA A 119 -3.27 -12.48 -7.75
C ALA A 119 -3.60 -13.98 -7.75
N ALA A 120 -2.87 -14.79 -8.53
CA ALA A 120 -3.04 -16.24 -8.57
C ALA A 120 -2.73 -16.89 -7.21
N PHE A 121 -1.64 -16.46 -6.56
CA PHE A 121 -1.23 -16.96 -5.26
C PHE A 121 -2.26 -16.61 -4.17
N VAL A 122 -2.71 -15.35 -4.11
CA VAL A 122 -3.72 -14.91 -3.14
C VAL A 122 -5.07 -15.58 -3.41
N LEU A 123 -5.46 -15.76 -4.69
CA LEU A 123 -6.68 -16.48 -5.06
C LEU A 123 -6.62 -17.93 -4.59
N LEU A 124 -5.49 -18.62 -4.80
CA LEU A 124 -5.28 -19.98 -4.34
C LEU A 124 -5.39 -20.08 -2.81
N LEU A 125 -4.74 -19.18 -2.07
CA LEU A 125 -4.83 -19.12 -0.61
C LEU A 125 -6.25 -18.78 -0.12
N GLY A 126 -6.97 -17.94 -0.86
CA GLY A 126 -8.36 -17.58 -0.58
C GLY A 126 -9.32 -18.76 -0.75
N VAL A 127 -9.22 -19.49 -1.86
CA VAL A 127 -10.05 -20.68 -2.15
C VAL A 127 -9.76 -21.81 -1.16
N THR A 128 -8.49 -22.04 -0.83
CA THR A 128 -8.07 -23.08 0.13
C THR A 128 -8.30 -22.68 1.59
N ARG A 129 -8.70 -21.41 1.86
CA ARG A 129 -8.85 -20.83 3.21
C ARG A 129 -7.58 -20.93 4.07
N LEU A 130 -6.42 -21.07 3.45
CA LEU A 130 -5.14 -21.25 4.14
C LEU A 130 -4.53 -19.94 4.67
N MET A 131 -5.23 -18.81 4.51
CA MET A 131 -4.82 -17.51 5.02
C MET A 131 -4.48 -17.55 6.52
N LYS A 132 -5.21 -18.34 7.32
CA LYS A 132 -4.91 -18.52 8.76
C LYS A 132 -3.51 -19.09 9.01
N LEU A 133 -3.06 -20.02 8.17
CA LEU A 133 -1.71 -20.58 8.27
C LEU A 133 -0.66 -19.52 7.99
N VAL A 134 -0.87 -18.68 6.97
CA VAL A 134 0.05 -17.60 6.63
C VAL A 134 0.12 -16.56 7.74
N TYR A 135 -1.01 -16.15 8.31
CA TYR A 135 -1.04 -15.23 9.45
C TYR A 135 -0.37 -15.79 10.70
N TRP A 136 -0.47 -17.11 10.92
CA TRP A 136 0.21 -17.77 12.03
C TRP A 136 1.71 -17.93 11.78
N LEU A 137 2.10 -18.18 10.52
CA LEU A 137 3.49 -18.40 10.15
C LEU A 137 4.30 -17.11 10.13
N VAL A 138 3.73 -16.00 9.66
CA VAL A 138 4.45 -14.74 9.47
C VAL A 138 4.27 -13.81 10.67
N PRO A 139 5.31 -13.57 11.48
CA PRO A 139 5.21 -12.75 12.67
C PRO A 139 5.14 -11.26 12.30
N LEU A 140 4.42 -10.47 13.10
CA LEU A 140 4.23 -9.03 12.89
C LEU A 140 5.54 -8.24 12.68
N PRO A 141 6.64 -8.50 13.41
CA PRO A 141 7.90 -7.76 13.22
C PRO A 141 8.49 -7.91 11.82
N VAL A 142 8.32 -9.07 11.19
CA VAL A 142 8.79 -9.32 9.82
C VAL A 142 7.95 -8.51 8.82
N VAL A 143 6.62 -8.50 9.00
CA VAL A 143 5.71 -7.69 8.16
C VAL A 143 6.07 -6.20 8.26
N ARG A 144 6.31 -5.70 9.48
CA ARG A 144 6.71 -4.29 9.69
C ARG A 144 8.10 -3.99 9.14
N GLY A 145 9.03 -4.94 9.20
CA GLY A 145 10.36 -4.80 8.58
C GLY A 145 10.29 -4.67 7.06
N ILE A 146 9.46 -5.48 6.39
CA ILE A 146 9.22 -5.33 4.95
C ILE A 146 8.56 -3.99 4.64
N GLN A 147 7.54 -3.56 5.40
CA GLN A 147 6.87 -2.27 5.20
C GLN A 147 7.85 -1.09 5.37
N LEU A 148 8.72 -1.13 6.39
CA LEU A 148 9.74 -0.12 6.61
C LEU A 148 10.77 -0.09 5.48
N ALA A 149 11.22 -1.26 4.99
CA ALA A 149 12.15 -1.34 3.86
C ALA A 149 11.55 -0.73 2.59
N GLN A 150 10.29 -1.04 2.26
CA GLN A 150 9.62 -0.45 1.10
C GLN A 150 9.38 1.05 1.27
N GLY A 151 9.06 1.51 2.49
CA GLY A 151 8.98 2.93 2.80
C GLY A 151 10.30 3.67 2.56
N LEU A 152 11.43 3.05 2.93
CA LEU A 152 12.75 3.61 2.66
C LEU A 152 13.11 3.56 1.17
N ASN A 153 12.73 2.50 0.43
CA ASN A 153 12.91 2.44 -1.03
C ASN A 153 12.18 3.59 -1.74
N PHE A 154 10.95 3.90 -1.33
CA PHE A 154 10.24 5.08 -1.82
C PHE A 154 10.96 6.38 -1.48
N ALA A 155 11.47 6.52 -0.25
CA ALA A 155 12.25 7.71 0.14
C ALA A 155 13.54 7.84 -0.68
N MET A 156 14.26 6.75 -0.96
CA MET A 156 15.47 6.77 -1.78
C MET A 156 15.16 7.14 -3.24
N ALA A 157 14.10 6.55 -3.80
CA ALA A 157 13.62 6.92 -5.13
C ALA A 157 13.21 8.40 -5.18
N ALA A 158 12.51 8.90 -4.15
CA ALA A 158 12.14 10.32 -4.05
C ALA A 158 13.35 11.25 -4.05
N VAL A 159 14.38 10.93 -3.26
CA VAL A 159 15.64 11.69 -3.23
C VAL A 159 16.30 11.65 -4.60
N LYS A 160 16.30 10.51 -5.30
CA LYS A 160 16.85 10.40 -6.65
C LYS A 160 16.12 11.33 -7.63
N TYR A 161 14.79 11.30 -7.65
CA TYR A 161 13.98 12.20 -8.49
C TYR A 161 14.22 13.69 -8.18
N ILE A 162 14.38 14.05 -6.91
CA ILE A 162 14.64 15.44 -6.49
C ILE A 162 16.08 15.86 -6.84
N ARG A 163 17.07 14.97 -6.72
CA ARG A 163 18.48 15.34 -6.89
C ARG A 163 18.97 15.27 -8.34
N TYR A 164 18.56 14.26 -9.09
CA TYR A 164 19.17 13.92 -10.39
C TYR A 164 18.28 14.26 -11.58
N GLU A 165 16.97 14.06 -11.47
CA GLU A 165 16.00 14.46 -12.51
C GLU A 165 15.51 15.91 -12.36
N GLN A 166 16.14 16.67 -11.47
CA GLN A 166 15.90 18.11 -11.40
C GLN A 166 16.66 18.82 -12.52
N ASP A 167 15.94 19.05 -13.62
CA ASP A 167 16.30 19.96 -14.72
C ASP A 167 16.30 21.44 -14.27
N LEU A 168 16.88 21.72 -13.10
CA LEU A 168 17.06 23.07 -12.55
C LEU A 168 18.12 23.88 -13.34
N GLY A 169 18.87 23.24 -14.24
CA GLY A 169 19.91 23.87 -15.07
C GLY A 169 19.44 24.42 -16.43
N LYS A 170 18.21 24.11 -16.88
CA LYS A 170 17.63 24.63 -18.13
C LYS A 170 16.29 25.33 -17.93
N GLY A 171 16.00 25.77 -16.71
CA GLY A 171 14.86 26.62 -16.36
C GLY A 171 15.00 28.08 -16.82
N LYS A 172 15.35 28.34 -18.09
CA LYS A 172 14.94 29.59 -18.76
C LYS A 172 13.57 29.38 -19.38
N SER A 173 12.56 29.19 -18.54
CA SER A 173 11.17 29.56 -18.81
C SER A 173 10.35 29.40 -17.54
N ALA A 174 9.74 30.52 -17.13
CA ALA A 174 8.68 30.63 -16.11
C ALA A 174 9.04 30.72 -14.60
N VAL A 175 10.26 31.13 -14.21
CA VAL A 175 10.51 31.76 -12.89
C VAL A 175 10.06 33.24 -12.91
N GLY A 176 8.84 33.50 -13.39
CA GLY A 176 8.31 34.85 -13.61
C GLY A 176 6.83 35.04 -13.31
N LYS A 177 6.07 33.99 -13.00
CA LYS A 177 4.73 34.11 -12.43
C LYS A 177 4.57 33.06 -11.34
N LEU A 178 4.68 33.49 -10.08
CA LEU A 178 4.14 32.75 -8.94
C LEU A 178 2.68 32.43 -9.28
N ARG A 179 2.39 31.19 -9.68
CA ARG A 179 1.02 30.69 -9.74
C ARG A 179 0.59 30.46 -8.27
N PRO A 180 -0.45 31.14 -7.77
CA PRO A 180 -0.90 30.96 -6.40
C PRO A 180 -1.41 29.52 -6.21
N TRP A 181 -0.65 28.70 -5.49
CA TRP A 181 -0.93 27.28 -5.32
C TRP A 181 -2.16 27.00 -4.43
N ALA A 182 -2.63 28.01 -3.70
CA ALA A 182 -3.85 27.99 -2.88
C ALA A 182 -5.08 28.61 -3.57
N GLY A 183 -5.03 28.85 -4.88
CA GLY A 183 -6.17 29.37 -5.65
C GLY A 183 -7.17 28.28 -6.02
N LEU A 184 -8.43 28.68 -6.26
CA LEU A 184 -9.50 27.83 -6.84
C LEU A 184 -9.00 27.02 -8.05
N ASP A 185 -8.04 27.55 -8.81
CA ASP A 185 -7.43 26.93 -9.98
C ASP A 185 -6.74 25.59 -9.72
N GLY A 186 -6.13 25.36 -8.55
CA GLY A 186 -5.49 24.07 -8.23
C GLY A 186 -6.51 22.97 -7.93
N LEU A 187 -7.58 23.34 -7.22
CA LEU A 187 -8.72 22.46 -6.94
C LEU A 187 -9.52 22.19 -8.21
N VAL A 188 -9.72 23.21 -9.05
CA VAL A 188 -10.35 23.07 -10.37
C VAL A 188 -9.48 22.22 -11.28
N LEU A 189 -8.15 22.32 -11.23
CA LEU A 189 -7.27 21.43 -12.00
C LEU A 189 -7.35 19.98 -11.51
N ALA A 190 -7.43 19.75 -10.20
CA ALA A 190 -7.56 18.42 -9.62
C ALA A 190 -8.92 17.79 -9.94
N ILE A 191 -10.01 18.55 -9.81
CA ILE A 191 -11.37 18.12 -10.16
C ILE A 191 -11.52 17.95 -11.68
N ALA A 192 -10.95 18.85 -12.48
CA ALA A 192 -10.92 18.72 -13.94
C ALA A 192 -10.06 17.54 -14.38
N ALA A 193 -8.95 17.23 -13.70
CA ALA A 193 -8.14 16.05 -13.95
C ALA A 193 -8.87 14.75 -13.56
N LEU A 194 -9.66 14.77 -12.48
CA LEU A 194 -10.54 13.67 -12.09
C LEU A 194 -11.64 13.45 -13.13
N ALA A 195 -12.27 14.52 -13.59
CA ALA A 195 -13.33 14.49 -14.61
C ALA A 195 -12.80 14.13 -16.01
N LEU A 196 -11.63 14.65 -16.41
CA LEU A 196 -10.95 14.31 -17.66
C LEU A 196 -10.36 12.90 -17.61
N GLY A 197 -9.90 12.43 -16.46
CA GLY A 197 -9.44 11.05 -16.27
C GLY A 197 -10.58 10.03 -16.42
N LEU A 198 -11.80 10.42 -16.08
CA LEU A 198 -13.02 9.63 -16.29
C LEU A 198 -13.47 9.59 -17.77
N VAL A 199 -13.07 10.55 -18.62
CA VAL A 199 -13.63 10.72 -19.98
C VAL A 199 -12.58 10.57 -21.10
N LEU A 200 -11.30 10.89 -20.89
CA LEU A 200 -10.25 10.85 -21.94
C LEU A 200 -8.87 10.40 -21.41
N GLY A 201 -8.63 9.09 -21.37
CA GLY A 201 -7.40 8.48 -20.87
C GLY A 201 -6.09 8.97 -21.52
N SER A 202 -6.13 9.48 -22.76
CA SER A 202 -4.94 9.98 -23.48
C SER A 202 -4.53 11.42 -23.14
N SER A 203 -5.43 12.24 -22.58
CA SER A 203 -5.15 13.65 -22.25
C SER A 203 -4.52 13.83 -20.86
N VAL A 204 -4.70 12.83 -19.98
CA VAL A 204 -4.13 12.79 -18.63
C VAL A 204 -2.60 12.82 -18.65
N LEU A 205 -1.94 12.10 -19.57
CA LEU A 205 -0.48 12.12 -19.67
C LEU A 205 0.08 13.52 -20.01
N ARG A 206 -0.64 14.36 -20.76
CA ARG A 206 -0.16 15.73 -21.07
C ARG A 206 -0.26 16.68 -19.87
N VAL A 207 -1.31 16.52 -19.06
CA VAL A 207 -1.45 17.29 -17.81
C VAL A 207 -0.45 16.78 -16.77
N LEU A 208 -0.19 15.48 -16.71
CA LEU A 208 0.79 14.90 -15.80
C LEU A 208 2.24 15.08 -16.24
N ALA A 209 2.53 15.19 -17.54
CA ALA A 209 3.85 15.59 -18.03
C ALA A 209 4.21 17.03 -17.65
N SER A 210 3.23 17.84 -17.22
CA SER A 210 3.46 19.16 -16.62
C SER A 210 3.62 19.14 -15.10
N PHE A 211 3.57 17.95 -14.46
CA PHE A 211 3.88 17.85 -13.04
C PHE A 211 5.38 18.08 -12.82
N PRO A 212 5.77 18.99 -11.92
CA PRO A 212 7.17 19.18 -11.57
C PRO A 212 7.74 17.87 -11.04
N VAL A 213 8.91 17.45 -11.53
CA VAL A 213 9.58 16.23 -11.05
C VAL A 213 9.87 16.30 -9.54
N GLY A 214 10.04 17.51 -9.01
CA GLY A 214 10.14 17.74 -7.56
C GLY A 214 8.86 17.41 -6.78
N LEU A 215 7.67 17.59 -7.37
CA LEU A 215 6.40 17.24 -6.72
C LEU A 215 6.27 15.71 -6.58
N LEU A 216 6.71 14.94 -7.58
CA LEU A 216 6.74 13.48 -7.51
C LEU A 216 7.62 12.99 -6.37
N GLY A 217 8.79 13.59 -6.20
CA GLY A 217 9.67 13.26 -5.08
C GLY A 217 9.02 13.54 -3.73
N VAL A 218 8.33 14.67 -3.55
CA VAL A 218 7.63 14.97 -2.28
C VAL A 218 6.49 14.00 -2.02
N LEU A 219 5.70 13.67 -3.03
CA LEU A 219 4.58 12.71 -2.94
C LEU A 219 5.08 11.30 -2.60
N LEU A 220 6.17 10.88 -3.22
CA LEU A 220 6.79 9.57 -2.98
C LEU A 220 7.45 9.49 -1.61
N LEU A 221 8.03 10.59 -1.13
CA LEU A 221 8.54 10.70 0.24
C LEU A 221 7.41 10.61 1.26
N PHE A 222 6.27 11.26 1.00
CA PHE A 222 5.07 11.14 1.84
C PHE A 222 4.57 9.69 1.91
N ALA A 223 4.45 9.02 0.76
CA ALA A 223 4.11 7.60 0.71
C ALA A 223 5.11 6.74 1.51
N GLY A 224 6.42 7.00 1.36
CA GLY A 224 7.46 6.32 2.10
C GLY A 224 7.35 6.50 3.62
N VAL A 225 7.05 7.71 4.09
CA VAL A 225 6.83 8.01 5.50
C VAL A 225 5.60 7.28 6.03
N GLU A 226 4.50 7.24 5.27
CA GLU A 226 3.29 6.50 5.68
C GLU A 226 3.59 5.01 5.91
N LEU A 227 4.34 4.38 5.00
CA LEU A 227 4.77 3.00 5.19
C LEU A 227 5.72 2.87 6.40
N ALA A 228 6.62 3.83 6.62
CA ALA A 228 7.58 3.79 7.71
C ALA A 228 6.92 3.98 9.10
N ILE A 229 5.78 4.66 9.20
CA ILE A 229 5.03 4.81 10.46
C ILE A 229 4.66 3.44 11.06
N ALA A 230 4.50 2.41 10.23
CA ALA A 230 4.27 1.03 10.66
C ALA A 230 5.35 0.48 11.62
N ALA A 231 6.55 1.05 11.61
CA ALA A 231 7.62 0.68 12.55
C ALA A 231 7.29 1.06 14.01
N ARG A 232 6.35 1.98 14.24
CA ARG A 232 5.95 2.41 15.59
C ARG A 232 5.13 1.36 16.35
N ASP A 233 4.59 0.36 15.66
CA ASP A 233 3.75 -0.68 16.27
C ASP A 233 4.56 -1.76 17.01
N MET A 234 5.88 -1.62 17.12
CA MET A 234 6.74 -2.61 17.80
C MET A 234 6.78 -2.35 19.31
N SER A 235 6.35 -3.36 20.07
CA SER A 235 6.15 -3.25 21.52
C SER A 235 7.38 -3.65 22.34
N SER A 236 8.28 -4.46 21.76
CA SER A 236 9.46 -4.98 22.47
C SER A 236 10.78 -4.76 21.70
N LYS A 237 11.89 -4.75 22.45
CA LYS A 237 13.24 -4.64 21.87
C LYS A 237 13.58 -5.81 20.94
N ALA A 238 13.07 -7.01 21.26
CA ALA A 238 13.27 -8.21 20.45
C ALA A 238 12.55 -8.11 19.11
N GLU A 239 11.29 -7.63 19.11
CA GLU A 239 10.52 -7.38 17.89
C GLU A 239 11.15 -6.28 17.04
N ALA A 240 11.56 -5.17 17.66
CA ALA A 240 12.26 -4.09 16.96
C ALA A 240 13.57 -4.57 16.33
N PHE A 241 14.33 -5.45 17.00
CA PHE A 241 15.54 -6.04 16.43
C PHE A 241 15.24 -6.87 15.18
N VAL A 242 14.24 -7.76 15.22
CA VAL A 242 13.83 -8.55 14.04
C VAL A 242 13.39 -7.65 12.89
N MET A 243 12.59 -6.63 13.19
CA MET A 243 12.10 -5.66 12.22
C MET A 243 13.26 -4.91 11.54
N LEU A 244 14.25 -4.45 12.30
CA LEU A 244 15.43 -3.75 11.76
C LEU A 244 16.36 -4.68 10.97
N VAL A 245 16.58 -5.91 11.42
CA VAL A 245 17.37 -6.91 10.67
C VAL A 245 16.69 -7.23 9.33
N CYS A 246 15.38 -7.49 9.34
CA CYS A 246 14.59 -7.70 8.13
C CYS A 246 14.69 -6.51 7.17
N THR A 247 14.61 -5.29 7.71
CA THR A 247 14.72 -4.05 6.93
C THR A 247 16.11 -3.92 6.30
N ALA A 248 17.17 -4.04 7.10
CA ALA A 248 18.55 -3.89 6.65
C ALA A 248 18.91 -4.91 5.56
N VAL A 249 18.54 -6.17 5.75
CA VAL A 249 18.81 -7.24 4.76
C VAL A 249 17.98 -7.03 3.49
N SER A 250 16.73 -6.56 3.60
CA SER A 250 15.91 -6.23 2.41
C SER A 250 16.57 -5.14 1.54
N LEU A 251 17.14 -4.12 2.18
CA LEU A 251 17.76 -2.99 1.50
C LEU A 251 19.13 -3.33 0.92
N VAL A 252 19.99 -4.00 1.70
CA VAL A 252 21.35 -4.36 1.27
C VAL A 252 21.32 -5.51 0.26
N GLY A 253 20.47 -6.51 0.48
CA GLY A 253 20.34 -7.68 -0.39
C GLY A 253 19.58 -7.41 -1.69
N SER A 254 19.09 -6.18 -1.91
CA SER A 254 18.21 -5.81 -3.03
C SER A 254 17.03 -6.78 -3.24
N SER A 255 16.60 -7.45 -2.18
CA SER A 255 15.60 -8.52 -2.25
C SER A 255 14.79 -8.56 -0.96
N ALA A 256 13.50 -8.25 -1.09
CA ALA A 256 12.53 -8.37 0.00
C ALA A 256 12.41 -9.82 0.50
N ALA A 257 12.64 -10.81 -0.38
CA ALA A 257 12.62 -12.22 -0.01
C ALA A 257 13.75 -12.58 0.97
N LEU A 258 14.97 -12.08 0.73
CA LEU A 258 16.10 -12.30 1.63
C LEU A 258 15.87 -11.66 3.00
N GLY A 259 15.33 -10.44 3.03
CA GLY A 259 14.98 -9.77 4.29
C GLY A 259 13.90 -10.51 5.06
N PHE A 260 12.86 -10.98 4.37
CA PHE A 260 11.80 -11.80 4.97
C PHE A 260 12.35 -13.09 5.58
N LEU A 261 13.17 -13.85 4.85
CA LEU A 261 13.78 -15.08 5.33
C LEU A 261 14.69 -14.84 6.53
N CYS A 262 15.55 -13.82 6.46
CA CYS A 262 16.43 -13.46 7.57
C CYS A 262 15.64 -13.03 8.82
N GLY A 263 14.58 -12.23 8.64
CA GLY A 263 13.67 -11.83 9.70
C GLY A 263 12.96 -13.01 10.36
N MET A 264 12.48 -13.97 9.56
CA MET A 264 11.88 -15.22 10.05
C MET A 264 12.86 -16.04 10.90
N VAL A 265 14.10 -16.20 10.43
CA VAL A 265 15.15 -16.91 11.17
C VAL A 265 15.50 -16.18 12.46
N ALA A 266 15.68 -14.85 12.43
CA ALA A 266 15.97 -14.05 13.60
C ALA A 266 14.85 -14.14 14.65
N HIS A 267 13.59 -14.11 14.22
CA HIS A 267 12.44 -14.29 15.10
C HIS A 267 12.43 -15.69 15.72
N GLY A 268 12.64 -16.74 14.93
CA GLY A 268 12.71 -18.12 15.40
C GLY A 268 13.82 -18.35 16.43
N LEU A 269 15.02 -17.78 16.20
CA LEU A 269 16.13 -17.87 17.16
C LEU A 269 15.83 -17.18 18.48
N LEU A 270 15.14 -16.03 18.46
CA LEU A 270 14.74 -15.34 19.67
C LEU A 270 13.66 -16.10 20.44
N LEU A 271 12.73 -16.75 19.75
CA LEU A 271 11.74 -17.64 20.37
C LEU A 271 12.41 -18.85 21.02
N LEU A 272 13.36 -19.49 20.32
CA LEU A 272 14.12 -20.61 20.87
C LEU A 272 14.89 -20.19 22.12
N ARG A 273 15.55 -19.02 22.08
CA ARG A 273 16.26 -18.47 23.25
C ARG A 273 15.31 -18.21 24.41
N ALA A 274 14.17 -17.57 24.17
CA ALA A 274 13.19 -17.29 25.22
C ALA A 274 12.67 -18.59 25.87
N TRP A 275 12.43 -19.62 25.06
CA TRP A 275 12.02 -20.93 25.55
C TRP A 275 13.09 -21.58 26.43
N THR A 276 14.35 -21.57 25.99
CA THR A 276 15.47 -22.16 26.77
C THR A 276 15.67 -21.47 28.12
N VAL A 277 15.52 -20.14 28.18
CA VAL A 277 15.65 -19.38 29.43
C VAL A 277 14.47 -19.64 30.37
N SER A 278 13.26 -19.87 29.83
CA SER A 278 12.08 -20.21 30.64
C SER A 278 12.10 -21.65 31.17
N SER A 279 12.89 -22.54 30.56
CA SER A 279 13.04 -23.94 30.99
C SER A 279 14.15 -24.17 32.02
N MET A 280 14.89 -23.12 32.40
CA MET A 280 15.92 -23.11 33.45
C MET A 280 15.37 -22.48 34.73
#